data_AF-A0A7V9UL73-F1
#
_entry.id   AF-A0A7V9UL73-F1
#
_cell.length_a   1.000
_cell.length_b   1.000
_cell.length_c   1.000
_cell.angle_alpha   90.00
_cell.angle_beta   90.00
_cell.angle_gamma   90.00
#
_symmetry.space_group_name_H-M   'P 1'
#
loop_
_entity.id
_entity.type
_entity.pdbx_description
1 polymer ?
#
loop_
_entity_poly.entity_id
_entity_poly.type
_entity_poly.pdbx_seq_one_letter_code
_entity_poly.pdbx_strand_id
1 'polypeptide(L)'
;MRPLSKFKSSRMIVALMALCVVLVSQGCGGFRLLNRDKTVLGAHPVMITPCGWKLENKFGGPVKDEQSGKIYQKHSCGETIVTIKDEELAVNGKSYGKFAKETDSIKVDGGRVFVNGKEVQAVTDTAFAESGR
;
A
#
# COMPACT_ATOMS: atom_id res chain seq x y z
N MET A 1 -43.22 2.62 55.66
CA MET A 1 -42.35 3.77 55.31
C MET A 1 -40.95 3.47 55.83
N ARG A 2 -39.97 3.24 54.95
CA ARG A 2 -38.55 3.01 55.31
C ARG A 2 -37.76 4.28 54.99
N PRO A 3 -36.82 4.72 55.85
CA PRO A 3 -36.11 5.96 55.64
C PRO A 3 -35.14 5.79 54.47
N LEU A 4 -35.26 6.67 53.48
CA LEU A 4 -34.26 6.86 52.45
C LEU A 4 -32.97 7.30 53.14
N SER A 5 -32.05 6.34 53.29
CA SER A 5 -30.69 6.58 53.72
C SER A 5 -30.09 7.68 52.85
N LYS A 6 -29.57 8.75 53.47
CA LYS A 6 -28.73 9.74 52.81
C LYS A 6 -27.48 9.04 52.29
N PHE A 7 -27.59 8.47 51.10
CA PHE A 7 -26.49 7.81 50.43
C PHE A 7 -25.41 8.85 50.20
N LYS A 8 -24.18 8.52 50.56
CA LYS A 8 -22.96 9.34 50.43
C LYS A 8 -22.62 9.43 48.93
N SER A 9 -23.51 10.07 48.19
CA SER A 9 -23.75 9.93 46.74
C SER A 9 -22.63 10.53 45.90
N SER A 10 -21.86 11.46 46.49
CA SER A 10 -20.77 12.17 45.81
C SER A 10 -19.65 11.24 45.36
N ARG A 11 -19.24 10.27 46.19
CA ARG A 11 -18.14 9.35 45.83
C ARG A 11 -18.56 8.29 44.81
N MET A 12 -19.84 7.89 44.84
CA MET A 12 -20.37 6.89 43.90
C MET A 12 -20.60 7.47 42.50
N ILE A 13 -21.09 8.71 42.40
CA ILE A 13 -21.28 9.40 41.12
C ILE A 13 -19.92 9.69 40.45
N VAL A 14 -18.92 10.11 41.23
CA VAL A 14 -17.56 10.34 40.72
C VAL A 14 -16.94 9.03 40.22
N ALA A 15 -17.14 7.91 40.93
CA ALA A 15 -16.65 6.60 40.48
C ALA A 15 -17.33 6.13 39.18
N LEU A 16 -18.64 6.39 39.02
CA LEU A 16 -19.40 5.99 37.84
C LEU A 16 -19.01 6.83 36.60
N MET A 17 -18.78 8.12 36.78
CA MET A 17 -18.29 9.01 35.72
C MET A 17 -16.85 8.67 35.33
N ALA A 18 -15.97 8.37 36.29
CA ALA A 18 -14.60 7.93 36.01
C ALA A 18 -14.56 6.61 35.23
N LEU A 19 -15.44 5.66 35.56
CA LEU A 19 -15.55 4.39 34.85
C LEU A 19 -16.02 4.59 33.39
N CYS A 20 -17.01 5.48 33.16
CA CYS A 20 -17.42 5.85 31.81
C CYS A 20 -16.27 6.45 31.00
N VAL A 21 -15.45 7.34 31.58
CA VAL A 21 -14.31 7.98 30.89
C VAL A 21 -13.23 6.95 30.49
N VAL A 22 -13.02 5.89 31.27
CA VAL A 22 -12.07 4.81 30.94
C VAL A 22 -12.60 3.89 29.82
N LEU A 23 -13.93 3.74 29.70
CA LEU A 23 -14.53 2.92 28.65
C LEU A 23 -14.51 3.59 27.27
N VAL A 24 -14.64 4.93 27.18
CA VAL A 24 -14.54 5.66 25.89
C VAL A 24 -13.09 5.80 25.37
N SER A 25 -12.07 5.65 26.21
CA SER A 25 -10.67 5.81 25.80
C SER A 25 -10.07 4.57 25.11
N GLN A 26 -10.74 3.41 25.16
CA GLN A 26 -10.33 2.22 24.42
C GLN A 26 -10.81 2.20 22.95
N GLY A 27 -11.55 3.24 22.53
CA GLY A 27 -12.04 3.43 21.16
C GLY A 27 -11.05 4.05 20.18
N CYS A 28 -9.76 4.17 20.53
CA CYS A 28 -8.72 4.60 19.58
C CYS A 28 -8.03 3.38 18.92
N GLY A 29 -8.81 2.32 18.65
CA GLY A 29 -8.42 1.29 17.71
C GLY A 29 -8.51 1.88 16.31
N GLY A 30 -7.48 2.61 15.88
CA GLY A 30 -7.39 3.16 14.54
C GLY A 30 -7.78 2.10 13.53
N PHE A 31 -8.95 2.30 12.91
CA PHE A 31 -9.45 1.48 11.82
C PHE A 31 -8.31 1.42 10.80
N ARG A 32 -7.63 0.26 10.72
CA ARG A 32 -6.54 0.04 9.76
C ARG A 32 -7.18 0.01 8.38
N LEU A 33 -7.48 1.19 7.85
CA LEU A 33 -7.80 1.40 6.46
C LEU A 33 -6.64 0.79 5.69
N LEU A 34 -6.88 -0.38 5.10
CA LEU A 34 -6.01 -0.98 4.12
C LEU A 34 -5.86 0.04 3.01
N ASN A 35 -4.83 0.86 3.11
CA ASN A 35 -4.63 1.98 2.22
C ASN A 35 -4.19 1.39 0.88
N ARG A 36 -5.17 1.28 -0.02
CA ARG A 36 -5.00 0.81 -1.38
C ARG A 36 -4.88 2.03 -2.27
N ASP A 37 -3.82 2.06 -3.06
CA ASP A 37 -3.64 3.12 -4.06
C ASP A 37 -3.95 2.53 -5.43
N LYS A 38 -5.00 3.06 -6.06
CA LYS A 38 -5.39 2.72 -7.43
C LYS A 38 -5.02 3.90 -8.31
N THR A 39 -4.18 3.65 -9.30
CA THR A 39 -3.79 4.64 -10.30
C THR A 39 -3.85 4.02 -11.69
N VAL A 40 -3.82 4.85 -12.72
CA VAL A 40 -3.72 4.40 -14.11
C VAL A 40 -2.40 4.94 -14.66
N LEU A 41 -1.51 4.04 -15.09
CA LEU A 41 -0.23 4.39 -15.71
C LEU A 41 -0.33 4.13 -17.22
N GLY A 42 -0.54 5.18 -18.00
CA GLY A 42 -0.83 5.04 -19.42
C GLY A 42 -2.18 4.37 -19.63
N ALA A 43 -2.19 3.17 -20.20
CA ALA A 43 -3.40 2.35 -20.39
C ALA A 43 -3.59 1.27 -19.30
N HIS A 44 -2.61 1.08 -18.40
CA HIS A 44 -2.63 0.00 -17.43
C HIS A 44 -3.16 0.45 -16.05
N PRO A 45 -4.19 -0.21 -15.50
CA PRO A 45 -4.61 0.03 -14.13
C PRO A 45 -3.62 -0.62 -13.15
N VAL A 46 -3.10 0.17 -12.22
CA VAL A 46 -2.12 -0.25 -11.22
C VAL A 46 -2.71 -0.12 -9.81
N MET A 47 -2.59 -1.17 -9.02
CA MET A 47 -3.02 -1.19 -7.62
C MET A 47 -1.86 -1.59 -6.70
N ILE A 48 -1.44 -0.71 -5.80
CA ILE A 48 -0.38 -0.99 -4.82
C ILE A 48 -0.99 -1.14 -3.43
N THR A 49 -0.68 -2.24 -2.74
CA THR A 49 -1.15 -2.57 -1.39
C THR A 49 -0.06 -3.28 -0.58
N PRO A 50 0.21 -2.93 0.69
CA PRO A 50 -0.18 -1.68 1.33
C PRO A 50 0.59 -0.51 0.70
N CYS A 51 -0.12 0.58 0.41
CA CYS A 51 0.51 1.84 0.05
C CYS A 51 0.59 2.71 1.30
N GLY A 52 1.80 3.16 1.68
CA GLY A 52 2.02 3.94 2.90
C GLY A 52 1.08 5.15 3.02
N TRP A 53 0.77 5.56 4.25
CA TRP A 53 -0.12 6.70 4.54
C TRP A 53 0.52 8.06 4.25
N LYS A 54 1.86 8.12 4.13
CA LYS A 54 2.58 9.31 3.68
C LYS A 54 2.36 9.54 2.19
N LEU A 55 1.53 10.55 1.87
CA LEU A 55 1.33 11.06 0.51
C LEU A 55 2.59 11.68 -0.09
N GLU A 56 3.57 12.07 0.73
CA GLU A 56 4.80 12.75 0.31
C GLU A 56 5.64 11.94 -0.69
N ASN A 57 5.49 10.61 -0.72
CA ASN A 57 6.24 9.72 -1.61
C ASN A 57 5.37 9.11 -2.71
N LYS A 58 4.22 9.73 -3.03
CA LYS A 58 3.37 9.30 -4.15
C LYS A 58 3.68 10.14 -5.38
N PHE A 59 4.33 9.53 -6.36
CA PHE A 59 4.55 10.14 -7.67
C PHE A 59 4.02 9.19 -8.73
N GLY A 60 3.12 9.67 -9.58
CA GLY A 60 2.59 8.94 -10.73
C GLY A 60 2.61 9.84 -11.95
N GLY A 61 3.38 9.46 -12.98
CA GLY A 61 3.42 10.23 -14.21
C GLY A 61 4.51 9.78 -15.19
N PRO A 62 4.52 10.41 -16.38
CA PRO A 62 5.55 10.19 -17.37
C PRO A 62 6.88 10.75 -16.90
N VAL A 63 7.93 9.95 -17.02
CA VAL A 63 9.32 10.31 -16.72
C VAL A 63 10.12 10.09 -17.98
N LYS A 64 10.99 11.06 -18.30
CA LYS A 64 11.92 10.93 -19.42
C LYS A 64 13.19 10.26 -18.91
N ASP A 65 13.61 9.21 -19.59
CA ASP A 65 14.89 8.56 -19.33
C ASP A 65 16.01 9.45 -19.90
N GLU A 66 16.93 9.93 -19.04
CA GLU A 66 18.06 10.73 -19.50
C GLU A 66 19.03 9.95 -20.40
N GLN A 67 19.13 8.63 -20.19
CA GLN A 67 20.06 7.79 -20.94
C GLN A 67 19.49 7.34 -22.29
N SER A 68 18.21 6.99 -22.34
CA SER A 68 17.56 6.51 -23.57
C SER A 68 16.77 7.60 -24.32
N GLY A 69 16.50 8.75 -23.70
CA GLY A 69 15.63 9.80 -24.26
C GLY A 69 14.14 9.44 -24.37
N LYS A 70 13.77 8.19 -24.04
CA LYS A 70 12.40 7.65 -24.11
C LYS A 70 11.57 8.09 -22.91
N ILE A 71 10.28 8.35 -23.15
CA ILE A 71 9.30 8.65 -22.11
C ILE A 71 8.73 7.32 -21.60
N TYR A 72 8.72 7.12 -20.30
CA TYR A 72 8.17 5.92 -19.65
C TYR A 72 7.27 6.31 -18.48
N GLN A 73 6.38 5.41 -18.06
CA GLN A 73 5.47 5.68 -16.96
C GLN A 73 6.06 5.18 -15.64
N LYS A 74 6.12 6.05 -14.63
CA LYS A 74 6.62 5.69 -13.30
C LYS A 74 5.57 6.01 -12.25
N HIS A 75 5.27 5.03 -11.41
CA HIS A 75 4.50 5.21 -10.18
C HIS A 75 5.32 4.78 -8.98
N SER A 76 5.32 5.58 -7.93
CA SER A 76 5.93 5.23 -6.66
C SER A 76 4.91 5.40 -5.56
N CYS A 77 4.87 4.43 -4.66
CA CYS A 77 4.20 4.56 -3.37
C CYS A 77 5.07 3.98 -2.26
N GLY A 78 5.52 4.84 -1.36
CA GLY A 78 6.36 4.44 -0.23
C GLY A 78 7.68 3.84 -0.72
N GLU A 79 7.91 2.57 -0.43
CA GLU A 79 9.10 1.82 -0.88
C GLU A 79 8.86 1.04 -2.18
N THR A 80 7.64 1.05 -2.71
CA THR A 80 7.30 0.33 -3.95
C THR A 80 7.35 1.28 -5.14
N ILE A 81 8.21 0.99 -6.12
CA ILE A 81 8.37 1.74 -7.36
C ILE A 81 7.98 0.84 -8.52
N VAL A 82 6.89 1.18 -9.20
CA VAL A 82 6.43 0.52 -10.42
C VAL A 82 6.84 1.38 -11.61
N THR A 83 7.52 0.77 -12.58
CA THR A 83 7.97 1.44 -13.80
C THR A 83 7.52 0.62 -14.99
N ILE A 84 6.95 1.27 -16.00
CA ILE A 84 6.55 0.65 -17.26
C ILE A 84 7.37 1.30 -18.36
N LYS A 85 8.34 0.56 -18.90
CA LYS A 85 9.23 0.99 -20.00
C LYS A 85 8.97 0.10 -21.21
N ASP A 86 8.54 0.66 -22.33
CA ASP A 86 8.39 -0.10 -23.60
C ASP A 86 7.51 -1.38 -23.42
N GLU A 87 6.40 -1.23 -22.68
CA GLU A 87 5.49 -2.31 -22.26
C GLU A 87 6.12 -3.39 -21.37
N GLU A 88 7.31 -3.16 -20.84
CA GLU A 88 7.95 -4.02 -19.83
C GLU A 88 7.63 -3.51 -18.42
N LEU A 89 7.13 -4.42 -17.58
CA LEU A 89 6.87 -4.16 -16.17
C LEU A 89 8.16 -4.32 -15.36
N ALA A 90 8.57 -3.26 -14.67
CA ALA A 90 9.59 -3.31 -13.65
C ALA A 90 9.03 -2.86 -12.29
N VAL A 91 9.21 -3.68 -11.25
CA VAL A 91 8.82 -3.32 -9.87
C VAL A 91 10.06 -3.37 -8.98
N ASN A 92 10.36 -2.28 -8.29
CA ASN A 92 11.56 -2.08 -7.46
C ASN A 92 12.86 -2.39 -8.21
N GLY A 93 12.92 -2.02 -9.50
CA GLY A 93 14.09 -2.26 -10.36
C GLY A 93 14.24 -3.69 -10.87
N LYS A 94 13.32 -4.61 -10.53
CA LYS A 94 13.27 -5.97 -11.09
C LYS A 94 12.29 -6.02 -12.25
N SER A 95 12.70 -6.55 -13.39
CA SER A 95 11.79 -6.79 -14.53
C SER A 95 10.93 -8.04 -14.27
N TYR A 96 9.65 -7.95 -14.62
CA TYR A 96 8.65 -9.02 -14.53
C TYR A 96 8.16 -9.46 -15.92
N GLY A 97 8.82 -8.97 -16.97
CA GLY A 97 8.51 -9.27 -18.36
C GLY A 97 7.60 -8.23 -19.01
N LYS A 98 7.29 -8.47 -20.28
CA LYS A 98 6.41 -7.62 -21.08
C LYS A 98 4.93 -7.94 -20.83
N PHE A 99 4.10 -6.90 -20.87
CA PHE A 99 2.66 -7.08 -20.91
C PHE A 99 2.25 -7.82 -22.17
N ALA A 100 1.25 -8.69 -22.05
CA ALA A 100 0.66 -9.33 -23.20
C ALA A 100 -0.36 -8.41 -23.88
N LYS A 101 -0.95 -7.47 -23.12
CA LYS A 101 -1.94 -6.51 -23.59
C LYS A 101 -1.80 -5.16 -22.89
N GLU A 102 -2.12 -4.08 -23.60
CA GLU A 102 -2.12 -2.70 -23.09
C GLU A 102 -3.11 -2.44 -21.94
N THR A 103 -4.06 -3.36 -21.68
CA THR A 103 -5.07 -3.27 -20.61
C THR A 103 -4.77 -4.16 -19.42
N ASP A 104 -3.60 -4.81 -19.40
CA ASP A 104 -3.20 -5.71 -18.34
C ASP A 104 -3.18 -4.97 -17.00
N SER A 105 -3.87 -5.54 -16.01
CA SER A 105 -3.99 -4.97 -14.68
C SER A 105 -2.82 -5.39 -13.80
N ILE A 106 -2.15 -4.44 -13.16
CA ILE A 106 -1.01 -4.70 -12.28
C ILE A 106 -1.44 -4.54 -10.84
N LYS A 107 -1.20 -5.55 -10.01
CA LYS A 107 -1.39 -5.45 -8.57
C LYS A 107 -0.09 -5.80 -7.86
N VAL A 108 0.38 -4.92 -6.99
CA VAL A 108 1.50 -5.20 -6.10
C VAL A 108 0.95 -5.35 -4.69
N ASP A 109 1.13 -6.52 -4.09
CA ASP A 109 0.61 -6.87 -2.76
C ASP A 109 1.72 -7.38 -1.85
N GLY A 110 2.21 -6.54 -0.94
CA GLY A 110 3.22 -6.93 0.06
C GLY A 110 4.51 -7.48 -0.54
N GLY A 111 4.94 -6.97 -1.70
CA GLY A 111 6.13 -7.42 -2.42
C GLY A 111 5.88 -8.50 -3.49
N ARG A 112 4.65 -9.03 -3.59
CA ARG A 112 4.24 -9.92 -4.67
C ARG A 112 3.64 -9.11 -5.81
N VAL A 113 3.95 -9.50 -7.04
CA VAL A 113 3.45 -8.83 -8.25
C VAL A 113 2.45 -9.75 -8.94
N PHE A 114 1.28 -9.23 -9.27
CA PHE A 114 0.23 -9.93 -9.98
C PHE A 114 -0.10 -9.17 -11.26
N VAL A 115 -0.13 -9.89 -12.38
CA VAL A 115 -0.57 -9.37 -13.68
C VAL A 115 -1.87 -10.09 -14.03
N ASN A 116 -2.96 -9.34 -14.25
CA ASN A 116 -4.32 -9.87 -14.43
C ASN A 116 -4.75 -10.87 -13.33
N GLY A 117 -4.29 -10.66 -12.10
CA GLY A 117 -4.59 -11.52 -10.97
C GLY A 117 -3.74 -12.80 -10.87
N LYS A 118 -2.84 -13.05 -11.83
CA LYS A 118 -1.87 -14.15 -11.75
C LYS A 118 -0.56 -13.64 -11.15
N GLU A 119 -0.06 -14.32 -10.12
CA GLU A 119 1.25 -13.99 -9.54
C GLU A 119 2.35 -14.24 -10.58
N VAL A 120 3.24 -13.27 -10.74
CA VAL A 120 4.40 -13.33 -11.63
C VAL A 120 5.67 -13.21 -10.81
N GLN A 121 6.70 -13.93 -11.22
CA GLN A 121 8.04 -13.83 -10.62
C GLN A 121 8.88 -12.85 -11.44
N ALA A 122 9.84 -12.22 -10.77
CA ALA A 122 10.81 -11.40 -11.47
C ALA A 122 11.57 -12.29 -12.46
N VAL A 123 11.76 -11.80 -13.68
CA VAL A 123 12.66 -12.40 -14.64
C VAL A 123 14.07 -12.13 -14.12
N THR A 124 14.60 -13.07 -13.36
CA THR A 124 16.06 -13.10 -13.14
C THR A 124 16.68 -13.42 -14.48
N ASP A 125 17.45 -12.48 -15.03
CA ASP A 125 18.47 -12.74 -16.03
C ASP A 125 19.43 -13.79 -15.44
N THR A 126 19.02 -15.04 -15.55
CA THR A 126 19.77 -16.21 -15.08
C THR A 126 20.74 -16.52 -16.22
N ALA A 127 21.71 -15.63 -16.38
CA ALA A 127 22.76 -15.76 -17.38
C ALA A 127 24.09 -15.16 -16.92
N PHE A 128 24.34 -14.99 -15.61
CA PHE A 128 25.68 -14.68 -15.10
C PHE A 128 25.89 -15.23 -13.68
N ALA A 129 25.80 -16.54 -13.48
CA ALA A 129 26.38 -17.20 -12.30
C ALA A 129 26.57 -18.72 -12.48
N GLU A 130 26.91 -19.20 -13.67
CA GLU A 130 27.42 -20.57 -13.83
C GLU A 130 28.45 -20.62 -14.96
N SER A 131 29.59 -19.97 -14.79
CA SER A 131 30.83 -20.39 -15.46
C SER A 131 32.06 -19.67 -14.90
N GLY A 132 32.90 -20.44 -14.23
CA GLY A 132 34.31 -20.12 -13.98
C GLY A 132 34.57 -19.48 -12.61
N ARG A 133 35.46 -20.00 -11.77
CA ARG A 133 36.40 -21.10 -11.90
C ARG A 133 36.96 -21.39 -10.51
#